data_AF-A0A2W6XU29-F1
#
_entry.id   AF-A0A2W6XU29-F1
#
_cell.length_a   1.000
_cell.length_b   1.000
_cell.length_c   1.000
_cell.angle_alpha   90.00
_cell.angle_beta   90.00
_cell.angle_gamma   90.00
#
_symmetry.space_group_name_H-M   'P 1'
#
loop_
_entity.id
_entity.type
_entity.pdbx_description
1 polymer ?
#
loop_
_entity_poly.entity_id
_entity_poly.type
_entity_poly.pdbx_seq_one_letter_code
_entity_poly.pdbx_strand_id
1 'polypeptide(L)'
;MEKEKTLEFLNKYNYKFYEENHKIVVKLDFSQRVYLDFSENAKLKVTDRLTGWNFLTGLLNMSLKNAVIYNAIMSFFAGVIILIVNSKEINSSLLIVFGFCTIQYLFFAIYYLIKLESFKIQLMQNQ
;
A
#
# COMPACT_ATOMS: atom_id res chain seq x y z
N MET A 1 26.39 -10.09 5.97
CA MET A 1 25.59 -11.31 5.69
C MET A 1 24.13 -11.04 5.34
N GLU A 2 23.23 -10.60 6.23
CA GLU A 2 21.80 -10.43 5.85
C GLU A 2 21.57 -9.34 4.79
N LYS A 3 22.31 -8.21 4.87
CA LYS A 3 22.20 -7.11 3.90
C LYS A 3 22.70 -7.51 2.50
N GLU A 4 23.83 -8.22 2.41
CA GLU A 4 24.41 -8.65 1.13
C GLU A 4 23.50 -9.65 0.41
N LYS A 5 22.98 -10.66 1.12
CA LYS A 5 21.98 -11.59 0.57
C LYS A 5 20.73 -10.87 0.07
N THR A 6 20.28 -9.85 0.81
CA THR A 6 19.15 -9.02 0.39
C THR A 6 19.48 -8.26 -0.91
N LEU A 7 20.68 -7.69 -1.04
CA LEU A 7 21.11 -7.00 -2.26
C LEU A 7 21.23 -7.97 -3.46
N GLU A 8 21.77 -9.16 -3.25
CA GLU A 8 21.82 -10.21 -4.28
C GLU A 8 20.43 -10.61 -4.75
N PHE A 9 19.48 -10.82 -3.82
CA PHE A 9 18.08 -11.06 -4.14
C PHE A 9 17.49 -9.92 -4.98
N LEU A 10 17.64 -8.67 -4.52
CA LEU A 10 17.06 -7.52 -5.22
C LEU A 10 17.63 -7.37 -6.65
N ASN A 11 18.94 -7.57 -6.82
CA ASN A 11 19.60 -7.55 -8.12
C ASN A 11 19.15 -8.72 -9.02
N LYS A 12 19.08 -9.94 -8.48
CA LYS A 12 18.66 -11.15 -9.21
C LYS A 12 17.27 -11.03 -9.82
N TYR A 13 16.35 -10.37 -9.11
CA TYR A 13 14.97 -10.15 -9.57
C TYR A 13 14.75 -8.76 -10.19
N ASN A 14 15.83 -8.01 -10.48
CA ASN A 14 15.80 -6.70 -11.13
C ASN A 14 14.87 -5.69 -10.44
N TYR A 15 14.85 -5.70 -9.10
CA TYR A 15 14.12 -4.70 -8.31
C TYR A 15 14.80 -3.34 -8.42
N LYS A 16 14.00 -2.27 -8.49
CA LYS A 16 14.51 -0.90 -8.37
C LYS A 16 14.64 -0.56 -6.90
N PHE A 17 15.85 -0.33 -6.42
CA PHE A 17 16.10 0.07 -5.04
C PHE A 17 17.22 1.11 -4.95
N TYR A 18 17.35 1.72 -3.78
CA TYR A 18 18.47 2.58 -3.44
C TYR A 18 18.78 2.46 -1.95
N GLU A 19 20.01 2.80 -1.57
CA GLU A 19 20.45 2.75 -0.17
C GLU A 19 20.38 4.15 0.47
N GLU A 20 19.84 4.21 1.68
CA GLU A 20 19.82 5.39 2.55
C GLU A 20 20.35 4.99 3.93
N ASN A 21 21.62 5.28 4.22
CA ASN A 21 22.30 4.93 5.47
C ASN A 21 22.24 3.42 5.80
N HIS A 22 21.47 3.05 6.84
CA HIS A 22 21.24 1.66 7.28
C HIS A 22 19.98 1.04 6.67
N LYS A 23 19.38 1.69 5.68
CA LYS A 23 18.12 1.28 5.06
C LYS A 23 18.30 1.01 3.57
N ILE A 24 17.60 -0.01 3.08
CA ILE A 24 17.38 -0.22 1.65
C ILE A 24 15.93 0.14 1.36
N VAL A 25 15.72 1.05 0.40
CA VAL A 25 14.39 1.44 -0.05
C VAL A 25 14.12 0.79 -1.40
N VAL A 26 13.18 -0.14 -1.41
CA VAL A 26 12.73 -0.85 -2.60
C VAL A 26 11.51 -0.15 -3.17
N LYS A 27 11.57 0.23 -4.44
CA LYS A 27 10.46 0.81 -5.19
C LYS A 27 9.67 -0.33 -5.82
N LEU A 28 8.49 -0.60 -5.27
CA LEU A 28 7.50 -1.47 -5.89
C LEU A 28 6.62 -0.65 -6.87
N ASP A 29 5.61 -1.29 -7.43
CA ASP A 29 4.72 -0.68 -8.41
C ASP A 29 3.79 0.38 -7.78
N PHE A 30 3.27 1.29 -8.62
CA PHE A 30 2.28 2.31 -8.27
C PHE A 30 2.59 3.10 -6.98
N SER A 31 3.85 3.52 -6.85
CA SER A 31 4.31 4.40 -5.76
C SER A 31 4.34 3.75 -4.37
N GLN A 32 4.23 2.42 -4.30
CA GLN A 32 4.48 1.65 -3.09
C GLN A 32 5.99 1.51 -2.88
N ARG A 33 6.45 1.83 -1.66
CA ARG A 33 7.85 1.67 -1.24
C ARG A 33 7.94 0.76 -0.05
N VAL A 34 8.94 -0.11 -0.05
CA VAL A 34 9.30 -0.96 1.09
C VAL A 34 10.64 -0.52 1.63
N TYR A 35 10.72 -0.36 2.95
CA TYR A 35 11.91 0.06 3.68
C TYR A 35 12.39 -1.13 4.49
N LEU A 36 13.61 -1.54 4.21
CA LEU A 36 14.33 -2.62 4.85
C LEU A 36 15.37 -1.99 5.77
N ASP A 37 15.14 -2.04 7.08
CA ASP A 37 16.02 -1.43 8.07
C ASP A 37 16.88 -2.49 8.76
N PHE A 38 18.20 -2.31 8.68
CA PHE A 38 19.23 -3.21 9.23
C PHE A 38 19.91 -2.60 10.47
N SER A 39 19.43 -1.48 11.00
CA SER A 39 20.08 -0.83 12.16
C SER A 39 20.00 -1.65 13.45
N GLU A 40 18.97 -2.47 13.60
CA GLU A 40 18.82 -3.37 14.75
C GLU A 40 19.61 -4.67 14.48
N ASN A 41 20.74 -4.85 15.17
CA ASN A 41 21.73 -5.93 15.02
C ASN A 41 21.18 -7.39 15.07
N ALA A 42 19.88 -7.60 15.23
CA ALA A 42 19.28 -8.92 15.40
C ALA A 42 18.10 -9.24 14.47
N LYS A 43 17.43 -8.24 13.86
CA LYS A 43 16.23 -8.50 13.03
C LYS A 43 16.06 -7.44 11.94
N LEU A 44 15.91 -7.90 10.70
CA LEU A 44 15.44 -7.07 9.61
C LEU A 44 14.02 -6.54 9.91
N LYS A 45 13.87 -5.21 9.94
CA LYS A 45 12.58 -4.56 10.05
C LYS A 45 12.07 -4.16 8.67
N VAL A 46 10.96 -4.76 8.25
CA VAL A 46 10.28 -4.48 6.97
C VAL A 46 9.10 -3.56 7.23
N THR A 47 9.13 -2.36 6.65
CA THR A 47 8.00 -1.42 6.69
C THR A 47 7.63 -0.94 5.30
N ASP A 48 6.41 -0.46 5.11
CA ASP A 48 5.93 0.01 3.82
C ASP A 48 5.36 1.43 3.90
N ARG A 49 5.40 2.14 2.78
CA ARG A 49 4.64 3.38 2.58
C ARG A 49 4.13 3.46 1.14
N LEU A 50 2.89 3.88 0.99
CA LEU A 50 2.39 4.48 -0.23
C LEU A 50 2.87 5.92 -0.28
N THR A 51 3.56 6.29 -1.35
CA THR A 51 4.18 7.62 -1.51
C THR A 51 3.66 8.33 -2.74
N GLY A 52 3.68 9.67 -2.76
CA GLY A 52 3.25 10.43 -3.95
C GLY A 52 1.80 10.12 -4.35
N TRP A 53 1.42 10.46 -5.59
CA TRP A 53 0.05 10.23 -6.08
C TRP A 53 -0.25 8.73 -6.25
N ASN A 54 -1.25 8.24 -5.53
CA ASN A 54 -1.80 6.89 -5.72
C ASN A 54 -3.30 6.84 -5.41
N PHE A 55 -3.98 5.81 -5.91
CA PHE A 55 -5.43 5.64 -5.79
C PHE A 55 -5.95 5.49 -4.35
N LEU A 56 -5.11 5.03 -3.41
CA LEU A 56 -5.56 4.81 -2.03
C LEU A 56 -5.39 6.06 -1.16
N THR A 57 -4.31 6.82 -1.31
CA THR A 57 -3.97 7.89 -0.36
C THR A 57 -3.89 9.27 -1.00
N GLY A 58 -4.13 9.37 -2.32
CA GLY A 58 -3.92 10.60 -3.05
C GLY A 58 -2.47 11.03 -2.92
N LEU A 59 -2.22 12.22 -2.36
CA LEU A 59 -0.87 12.76 -2.14
C LEU A 59 -0.30 12.48 -0.72
N LEU A 60 -1.08 11.85 0.16
CA LEU A 60 -0.68 11.63 1.54
C LEU A 60 0.19 10.37 1.66
N ASN A 61 1.35 10.53 2.29
CA ASN A 61 2.25 9.39 2.54
C ASN A 61 1.79 8.64 3.80
N MET A 62 1.49 7.35 3.68
CA MET A 62 1.13 6.51 4.82
C MET A 62 1.42 5.03 4.53
N SER A 63 1.42 4.19 5.58
CA SER A 63 1.48 2.74 5.38
C SER A 63 0.23 2.24 4.67
N LEU A 64 0.34 1.17 3.89
CA LEU A 64 -0.78 0.51 3.23
C LEU A 64 -1.86 0.12 4.23
N LYS A 65 -1.46 -0.38 5.42
CA LYS A 65 -2.40 -0.71 6.49
C LYS A 65 -3.24 0.51 6.90
N ASN A 66 -2.59 1.65 7.13
CA ASN A 66 -3.29 2.86 7.51
C ASN A 66 -4.17 3.36 6.37
N ALA A 67 -3.68 3.31 5.12
CA ALA A 67 -4.47 3.66 3.95
C ALA A 67 -5.77 2.86 3.87
N VAL A 68 -5.69 1.54 4.10
CA VAL A 68 -6.87 0.68 4.07
C VAL A 68 -7.86 1.04 5.18
N ILE A 69 -7.37 1.26 6.41
CA ILE A 69 -8.21 1.59 7.56
C ILE A 69 -8.90 2.96 7.37
N TYR A 70 -8.14 4.00 7.03
CA TYR A 70 -8.68 5.34 6.87
C TYR A 70 -9.72 5.39 5.75
N ASN A 71 -9.46 4.76 4.61
CA ASN A 71 -10.43 4.73 3.51
C ASN A 71 -11.66 3.89 3.83
N ALA A 72 -11.54 2.82 4.63
CA ALA A 72 -12.70 2.06 5.08
C ALA A 72 -13.60 2.92 5.99
N ILE A 73 -13.01 3.65 6.94
CA ILE A 73 -13.73 4.57 7.83
C ILE A 73 -14.39 5.70 7.01
N MET A 74 -13.65 6.33 6.10
CA MET A 74 -14.19 7.41 5.26
C MET A 74 -15.30 6.92 4.33
N SER A 75 -15.14 5.74 3.72
CA SER A 75 -16.18 5.13 2.88
C SER A 75 -17.45 4.84 3.67
N PHE A 76 -17.32 4.40 4.93
CA PHE A 76 -18.49 4.19 5.79
C PHE A 76 -19.27 5.48 6.03
N PHE A 77 -18.58 6.56 6.46
CA PHE A 77 -19.23 7.85 6.67
C PHE A 77 -19.82 8.43 5.38
N ALA A 78 -19.11 8.31 4.25
CA ALA A 78 -19.59 8.73 2.94
C ALA A 78 -20.87 7.97 2.55
N GLY A 79 -20.90 6.66 2.76
CA GLY A 79 -22.09 5.84 2.52
C GLY A 79 -23.29 6.30 3.35
N VAL A 80 -23.10 6.57 4.64
CA VAL A 80 -24.17 7.10 5.51
C VAL A 80 -24.69 8.45 5.01
N ILE A 81 -23.79 9.37 4.64
CA ILE A 81 -24.17 10.69 4.10
C ILE A 81 -24.97 10.53 2.81
N ILE A 82 -24.52 9.69 1.89
CA ILE A 82 -25.21 9.43 0.62
C ILE A 82 -26.61 8.88 0.85
N LEU A 83 -26.79 7.95 1.80
CA LEU A 83 -28.11 7.42 2.13
C LEU A 83 -29.05 8.50 2.67
N ILE A 84 -28.55 9.40 3.53
CA ILE A 84 -29.33 10.52 4.07
C ILE A 84 -29.73 11.49 2.94
N VAL A 85 -28.81 11.82 2.03
CA VAL A 85 -29.09 12.72 0.90
C VAL A 85 -30.07 12.08 -0.10
N ASN A 86 -29.84 10.82 -0.49
CA ASN A 86 -30.71 10.09 -1.42
C ASN A 86 -32.10 9.77 -0.83
N SER A 87 -32.28 9.80 0.49
CA SER A 87 -33.62 9.69 1.07
C SER A 87 -34.52 10.88 0.71
N LYS A 88 -33.93 12.03 0.35
CA LYS A 88 -34.65 13.27 0.01
C LYS A 88 -34.91 13.43 -1.49
N GLU A 89 -34.08 12.84 -2.34
CA GLU A 89 -34.23 12.83 -3.80
C GLU A 89 -34.04 11.41 -4.33
N ILE A 90 -35.00 10.89 -5.10
CA ILE A 90 -34.93 9.57 -5.75
C ILE A 90 -33.92 9.65 -6.92
N ASN A 91 -32.64 9.83 -6.62
CA ASN A 91 -31.58 9.87 -7.61
C ASN A 91 -30.52 8.81 -7.29
N SER A 92 -30.73 7.62 -7.85
CA SER A 92 -29.86 6.45 -7.66
C SER A 92 -28.45 6.61 -8.24
N SER A 93 -28.18 7.67 -9.02
CA SER A 93 -26.87 7.89 -9.66
C SER A 93 -25.73 8.03 -8.65
N LEU A 94 -25.94 8.72 -7.52
CA LEU A 94 -24.92 8.90 -6.49
C LEU A 94 -24.51 7.56 -5.84
N LEU A 95 -25.48 6.66 -5.61
CA LEU A 95 -25.22 5.32 -5.09
C LEU A 95 -24.41 4.48 -6.08
N ILE A 96 -24.71 4.57 -7.38
CA ILE A 96 -23.97 3.86 -8.43
C ILE A 96 -22.53 4.36 -8.50
N VAL A 97 -22.31 5.68 -8.50
CA VAL A 97 -20.97 6.27 -8.52
C VAL A 97 -20.19 5.86 -7.27
N PHE A 98 -20.80 5.91 -6.09
CA PHE A 98 -20.17 5.48 -4.84
C PHE A 98 -19.80 3.99 -4.86
N GLY A 99 -20.70 3.13 -5.36
CA GLY A 99 -20.44 1.70 -5.54
C GLY A 99 -19.24 1.45 -6.47
N PHE A 100 -19.20 2.14 -7.61
CA PHE A 100 -18.08 2.05 -8.56
C PHE A 100 -16.75 2.49 -7.91
N CYS A 101 -16.73 3.63 -7.22
CA CYS A 101 -15.55 4.10 -6.50
C CYS A 101 -15.08 3.10 -5.42
N THR A 102 -16.02 2.50 -4.70
CA THR A 102 -15.72 1.50 -3.66
C THR A 102 -15.10 0.24 -4.26
N ILE A 103 -15.63 -0.26 -5.38
CA ILE A 103 -15.08 -1.43 -6.09
C ILE A 103 -13.66 -1.14 -6.61
N GLN A 104 -13.46 0.02 -7.23
CA GLN A 104 -12.14 0.46 -7.70
C GLN A 104 -11.14 0.53 -6.53
N TYR A 105 -11.54 1.15 -5.42
CA TYR A 105 -10.74 1.22 -4.21
C TYR A 105 -10.34 -0.17 -3.70
N LEU A 106 -11.29 -1.11 -3.60
CA LEU A 106 -11.03 -2.48 -3.15
C LEU A 106 -10.06 -3.20 -4.08
N PHE A 107 -10.22 -3.03 -5.39
CA PHE A 107 -9.32 -3.62 -6.39
C PHE A 107 -7.87 -3.17 -6.17
N PHE A 108 -7.64 -1.86 -6.02
CA PHE A 108 -6.31 -1.33 -5.74
C PHE A 108 -5.79 -1.78 -4.36
N ALA A 109 -6.63 -1.77 -3.32
CA ALA A 109 -6.23 -2.23 -1.99
C ALA A 109 -5.72 -3.68 -2.02
N ILE A 110 -6.46 -4.57 -2.68
CA ILE A 110 -6.05 -5.97 -2.86
C ILE A 110 -4.76 -6.06 -3.65
N TYR A 111 -4.63 -5.32 -4.76
CA TYR A 111 -3.41 -5.31 -5.57
C TYR A 111 -2.17 -4.93 -4.74
N TYR A 112 -2.22 -3.83 -3.99
CA TYR A 112 -1.08 -3.39 -3.15
C TYR A 112 -0.77 -4.38 -2.02
N LEU A 113 -1.79 -5.02 -1.45
CA LEU A 113 -1.60 -6.05 -0.41
C LEU A 113 -0.90 -7.28 -0.98
N ILE A 114 -1.37 -7.80 -2.11
CA ILE A 114 -0.76 -8.95 -2.79
C ILE A 114 0.68 -8.63 -3.14
N LYS A 115 0.96 -7.43 -3.69
CA LYS A 115 2.31 -7.03 -4.07
C LYS A 115 3.25 -6.98 -2.86
N LEU A 116 2.79 -6.39 -1.75
CA LEU A 116 3.55 -6.29 -0.51
C LEU A 116 3.85 -7.66 0.11
N GLU A 117 2.82 -8.51 0.24
CA GLU A 117 2.98 -9.82 0.86
C GLU A 117 3.82 -10.76 -0.03
N SER A 118 3.63 -10.71 -1.35
CA SER A 118 4.48 -11.46 -2.28
C SER A 118 5.94 -11.06 -2.16
N PHE A 119 6.23 -9.77 -2.05
CA PHE A 119 7.59 -9.27 -1.83
C PHE A 119 8.18 -9.79 -0.51
N LYS A 120 7.42 -9.71 0.60
CA LYS A 120 7.87 -10.22 1.91
C LYS A 120 8.16 -11.71 1.88
N ILE A 121 7.29 -12.51 1.27
CA ILE A 121 7.47 -13.97 1.15
C ILE A 121 8.74 -14.28 0.36
N GLN A 122 8.93 -13.63 -0.80
CA GLN A 122 10.13 -13.83 -1.62
C GLN A 122 11.40 -13.41 -0.88
N LEU A 123 11.35 -12.31 -0.11
CA LEU A 123 12.47 -11.86 0.67
C LEU A 123 12.83 -12.88 1.77
N MET A 124 11.85 -13.37 2.53
CA MET A 124 12.05 -14.34 3.61
C MET A 124 12.55 -15.71 3.12
N GLN A 125 12.13 -16.15 1.94
CA GLN A 125 12.60 -17.42 1.36
C GLN A 125 14.04 -17.39 0.84
N ASN A 126 14.59 -16.19 0.61
CA ASN A 126 15.93 -15.99 0.06
C ASN A 126 16.94 -15.43 1.08
N GLN A 127 16.58 -15.38 2.37
CA GLN A 127 17.48 -15.04 3.49
C GLN A 127 18.11 -16.29 4.09
#